data_AF-A0AAD9T0S1-F1
#
_entry.id   AF-A0AAD9T0S1-F1
#
_cell.length_a   1.000
_cell.length_b   1.000
_cell.length_c   1.000
_cell.angle_alpha   90.00
_cell.angle_beta   90.00
_cell.angle_gamma   90.00
#
_symmetry.space_group_name_H-M   'P 1'
#
loop_
_entity.id
_entity.type
_entity.pdbx_description
1 polymer ?
#
loop_
_entity_poly.entity_id
_entity_poly.type
_entity_poly.pdbx_seq_one_letter_code
_entity_poly.pdbx_strand_id
1 'polypeptide(L)'
;MSKGVYFDFVVDGSSTVLLSLHNCVQQKKPSTGYSSAVTATLPFLALTNTSRAAPISLLVRIDDEEYLVLPNATNIASISHGSLSQTRHEIRVIAPMAGGDTLQTFQIAGIWIDEGGKLLPYQNLHEQIAQTPRKMLEVVTDLPGSLAGKDRRKSIGTSQGILRGVLGWEYLLGEMFASDHVTIGMDGMCLISECVGGRGSPAGLADVFFQSGPAGSEQYSHPWFFKGYTPNVMVGYLPSVVNGQADTLQVLNIGSSDYNSFQTRSSEYNKTMWELSGTFEETYISMIKAIRALAYPKYSAASMDSSRYIYSAGVPIFVMRPFRGQLEQATHAVVERIRKDGDKNIFWLDTSGWLNTEVDFEGRPEDQDFFLDEENPSKQWRLTERGNQQVAILLHMHVCRYLAREADECAFLPPEIYLGREVNNEETWVNGLLEDSGS
;
A
#
# COMPACT_ATOMS: atom_id res chain seq x y z
N MET A 1 -6.05 -4.40 5.80
CA MET A 1 -6.93 -3.59 4.91
C MET A 1 -6.07 -3.10 3.76
N SER A 2 -6.46 -3.37 2.51
CA SER A 2 -5.69 -2.97 1.33
C SER A 2 -6.62 -2.43 0.25
N LYS A 3 -6.24 -1.30 -0.34
CA LYS A 3 -6.81 -0.82 -1.61
C LYS A 3 -6.02 -1.45 -2.76
N GLY A 4 -6.66 -1.52 -3.93
CA GLY A 4 -6.04 -2.10 -5.11
C GLY A 4 -5.60 -3.55 -4.92
N VAL A 5 -6.35 -4.37 -4.18
CA VAL A 5 -6.02 -5.81 -4.02
C VAL A 5 -6.09 -6.47 -5.38
N TYR A 6 -5.06 -7.21 -5.76
CA TYR A 6 -5.03 -7.89 -7.05
C TYR A 6 -4.58 -9.34 -6.92
N PHE A 7 -4.83 -10.10 -7.98
CA PHE A 7 -4.21 -11.39 -8.20
C PHE A 7 -3.98 -11.58 -9.70
N ASP A 8 -2.91 -12.31 -10.00
CA ASP A 8 -2.46 -12.57 -11.35
C ASP A 8 -2.56 -14.07 -11.64
N PHE A 9 -2.95 -14.43 -12.85
CA PHE A 9 -2.97 -15.81 -13.32
C PHE A 9 -2.75 -15.87 -14.83
N VAL A 10 -2.38 -17.05 -15.32
CA VAL A 10 -2.20 -17.28 -16.76
C VAL A 10 -3.22 -18.29 -17.22
N VAL A 11 -3.83 -18.02 -18.36
CA VAL A 11 -4.72 -18.95 -19.06
C VAL A 11 -4.08 -19.33 -20.38
N ASP A 12 -4.10 -20.61 -20.72
CA ASP A 12 -3.63 -21.12 -22.01
C ASP A 12 -4.70 -22.02 -22.63
N GLY A 13 -5.00 -21.81 -23.91
CA GLY A 13 -5.97 -22.60 -24.66
C GLY A 13 -7.44 -22.36 -24.30
N SER A 14 -7.79 -21.21 -23.70
CA SER A 14 -9.18 -20.85 -23.39
C SER A 14 -9.62 -19.56 -24.08
N SER A 15 -10.81 -19.58 -24.68
CA SER A 15 -11.46 -18.41 -25.28
C SER A 15 -12.37 -17.66 -24.30
N THR A 16 -12.80 -18.35 -23.25
CA THR A 16 -13.68 -17.85 -22.20
C THR A 16 -13.01 -17.92 -20.84
N VAL A 17 -13.16 -16.86 -20.05
CA VAL A 17 -12.67 -16.81 -18.67
C VAL A 17 -13.74 -16.14 -17.81
N LEU A 18 -14.23 -16.86 -16.80
CA LEU A 18 -15.21 -16.37 -15.85
C LEU A 18 -14.66 -16.42 -14.43
N LEU A 19 -14.95 -15.40 -13.64
CA LEU A 19 -14.56 -15.30 -12.25
C LEU A 19 -15.78 -15.55 -11.36
N SER A 20 -15.68 -16.51 -10.45
CA SER A 20 -16.72 -16.78 -9.46
C SER A 20 -16.45 -16.03 -8.17
N LEU A 21 -17.39 -15.21 -7.75
CA LEU A 21 -17.28 -14.34 -6.57
C LEU A 21 -18.21 -14.81 -5.44
N HIS A 22 -17.74 -14.61 -4.20
CA HIS A 22 -18.48 -14.94 -2.99
C HIS A 22 -18.40 -13.82 -1.93
N ASN A 23 -18.42 -12.56 -2.37
CA ASN A 23 -18.32 -11.40 -1.47
C ASN A 23 -19.47 -11.35 -0.45
N CYS A 24 -19.15 -11.05 0.82
CA CYS A 24 -20.14 -10.93 1.88
C CYS A 24 -20.94 -9.61 1.79
N VAL A 25 -22.19 -9.64 2.26
CA VAL A 25 -23.10 -8.48 2.27
C VAL A 25 -22.57 -7.37 3.19
N GLN A 26 -22.66 -6.13 2.71
CA GLN A 26 -22.24 -4.90 3.38
C GLN A 26 -22.91 -4.76 4.77
N GLN A 27 -22.16 -4.95 5.85
CA GLN A 27 -22.62 -4.52 7.16
C GLN A 27 -22.38 -3.01 7.30
N LYS A 28 -23.46 -2.23 7.38
CA LYS A 28 -23.38 -0.91 8.02
C LYS A 28 -23.01 -1.16 9.49
N LYS A 29 -21.97 -0.47 9.97
CA LYS A 29 -21.45 -0.46 11.36
C LYS A 29 -22.36 -1.21 12.36
N PRO A 30 -21.89 -2.30 13.00
CA PRO A 30 -22.58 -2.83 14.15
C PRO A 30 -22.59 -1.75 15.24
N SER A 31 -23.77 -1.42 15.77
CA SER A 31 -23.88 -0.76 17.07
C SER A 31 -23.23 -1.65 18.12
N THR A 32 -22.47 -1.03 19.02
CA THR A 32 -21.82 -1.65 20.18
C THR A 32 -22.77 -2.64 20.88
N GLY A 33 -22.50 -3.92 20.66
CA GLY A 33 -23.16 -5.03 21.32
C GLY A 33 -22.16 -6.16 21.41
N TYR A 34 -21.51 -6.28 22.56
CA TYR A 34 -20.78 -7.50 22.92
C TYR A 34 -21.75 -8.68 22.76
N SER A 35 -21.38 -9.68 21.96
CA SER A 35 -22.05 -10.97 22.02
C SER A 35 -21.05 -12.11 21.96
N SER A 36 -21.33 -13.06 22.84
CA SER A 36 -20.54 -14.17 23.34
C SER A 36 -20.09 -15.20 22.30
N ALA A 37 -18.95 -15.82 22.64
CA ALA A 37 -18.53 -17.20 22.40
C ALA A 37 -19.18 -17.94 21.21
N VAL A 38 -18.39 -18.18 20.15
CA VAL A 38 -18.72 -19.16 19.12
C VAL A 38 -17.58 -20.17 18.98
N THR A 39 -17.97 -21.43 19.11
CA THR A 39 -17.20 -22.65 19.01
C THR A 39 -16.46 -22.74 17.67
N ALA A 40 -15.17 -23.08 17.71
CA ALA A 40 -14.37 -23.32 16.52
C ALA A 40 -14.86 -24.57 15.77
N THR A 41 -15.43 -24.37 14.58
CA THR A 41 -15.59 -25.41 13.56
C THR A 41 -14.96 -24.90 12.27
N LEU A 42 -13.91 -25.60 11.83
CA LEU A 42 -13.29 -25.47 10.51
C LEU A 42 -14.32 -25.76 9.41
N PRO A 43 -14.58 -24.87 8.44
CA PRO A 43 -15.41 -25.20 7.29
C PRO A 43 -14.50 -25.46 6.08
N PHE A 44 -14.00 -26.69 5.95
CA PHE A 44 -13.69 -27.22 4.62
C PHE A 44 -15.01 -27.74 4.04
N LEU A 45 -15.35 -27.25 2.84
CA LEU A 45 -16.55 -27.48 2.03
C LEU A 45 -17.72 -26.51 2.31
N ALA A 46 -17.83 -25.50 1.45
CA ALA A 46 -19.00 -24.65 1.34
C ALA A 46 -20.18 -25.48 0.78
N LEU A 47 -21.13 -25.79 1.64
CA LEU A 47 -22.50 -26.11 1.26
C LEU A 47 -23.04 -24.96 0.40
N THR A 48 -23.71 -25.33 -0.70
CA THR A 48 -24.36 -24.48 -1.70
C THR A 48 -25.34 -23.50 -1.06
N ASN A 49 -24.84 -22.37 -0.56
CA ASN A 49 -25.67 -21.26 -0.16
C ASN A 49 -25.68 -20.26 -1.30
N THR A 50 -26.77 -20.27 -2.08
CA THR A 50 -26.97 -19.41 -3.26
C THR A 50 -27.25 -17.96 -2.87
N SER A 51 -26.59 -17.42 -1.84
CA SER A 51 -26.66 -16.00 -1.53
C SER A 51 -25.90 -15.24 -2.60
N ARG A 52 -26.55 -14.25 -3.24
CA ARG A 52 -25.88 -13.38 -4.22
C ARG A 52 -24.70 -12.69 -3.55
N ALA A 53 -23.50 -12.90 -4.09
CA ALA A 53 -22.29 -12.19 -3.72
C ALA A 53 -22.55 -10.68 -3.81
N ALA A 54 -22.11 -9.94 -2.80
CA ALA A 54 -22.22 -8.50 -2.80
C ALA A 54 -21.47 -7.91 -4.01
N PRO A 55 -22.06 -6.91 -4.69
CA PRO A 55 -21.45 -6.34 -5.87
C PRO A 55 -20.13 -5.63 -5.55
N ILE A 56 -19.15 -5.83 -6.42
CA ILE A 56 -17.83 -5.20 -6.36
C ILE A 56 -17.44 -4.66 -7.73
N SER A 57 -16.68 -3.57 -7.76
CA SER A 57 -16.06 -3.08 -9.00
C SER A 57 -14.70 -3.75 -9.18
N LEU A 58 -14.41 -4.21 -10.40
CA LEU A 58 -13.12 -4.81 -10.77
C LEU A 58 -12.53 -4.09 -11.97
N LEU A 59 -11.20 -4.07 -12.02
CA LEU A 59 -10.42 -3.74 -13.21
C LEU A 59 -9.72 -5.03 -13.65
N VAL A 60 -9.75 -5.31 -14.95
CA VAL A 60 -9.10 -6.51 -15.49
C VAL A 60 -8.16 -6.09 -16.61
N ARG A 61 -6.90 -6.48 -16.50
CA ARG A 61 -5.90 -6.34 -17.56
C ARG A 61 -5.65 -7.71 -18.16
N ILE A 62 -5.72 -7.80 -19.47
CA ILE A 62 -5.36 -9.00 -20.24
C ILE A 62 -4.10 -8.63 -21.02
N ASP A 63 -3.04 -9.37 -20.82
CA ASP A 63 -1.69 -9.09 -21.31
C ASP A 63 -1.29 -7.63 -20.97
N ASP A 64 -0.87 -6.87 -21.99
CA ASP A 64 -0.49 -5.46 -21.88
C ASP A 64 -1.58 -4.52 -22.47
N GLU A 65 -2.83 -4.98 -22.56
CA GLU A 65 -3.95 -4.19 -23.07
C GLU A 65 -4.53 -3.21 -22.02
N GLU A 66 -5.44 -2.34 -22.46
CA GLU A 66 -6.16 -1.42 -21.59
C GLU A 66 -7.05 -2.15 -20.56
N TYR A 67 -7.29 -1.51 -19.41
CA TYR A 67 -8.13 -2.08 -18.37
C TYR A 67 -9.60 -2.21 -18.80
N LEU A 68 -10.12 -3.43 -18.75
CA LEU A 68 -11.54 -3.72 -18.78
C LEU A 68 -12.16 -3.34 -17.43
N VAL A 69 -13.20 -2.51 -17.44
CA VAL A 69 -13.86 -2.06 -16.22
C VAL A 69 -15.15 -2.83 -15.99
N LEU A 70 -15.24 -3.54 -14.87
CA LEU A 70 -16.41 -4.31 -14.44
C LEU A 70 -17.04 -3.64 -13.21
N PRO A 71 -17.94 -2.67 -13.36
CA PRO A 71 -18.40 -1.83 -12.24
C PRO A 71 -19.26 -2.55 -11.19
N ASN A 72 -19.92 -3.64 -11.58
CA ASN A 72 -20.92 -4.32 -10.77
C ASN A 72 -20.79 -5.85 -10.87
N ALA A 73 -19.58 -6.37 -10.63
CA ALA A 73 -19.29 -7.79 -10.64
C ALA A 73 -19.97 -8.48 -9.44
N THR A 74 -20.68 -9.58 -9.71
CA THR A 74 -21.39 -10.39 -8.71
C THR A 74 -21.02 -11.87 -8.90
N ASN A 75 -21.88 -12.83 -8.51
CA ASN A 75 -21.64 -14.28 -8.50
C ASN A 75 -20.71 -14.83 -9.59
N ILE A 76 -20.95 -14.45 -10.85
CA ILE A 76 -20.10 -14.80 -11.98
C ILE A 76 -19.83 -13.52 -12.77
N ALA A 77 -18.57 -13.15 -12.88
CA ALA A 77 -18.12 -12.02 -13.69
C ALA A 77 -17.40 -12.55 -14.94
N SER A 78 -17.84 -12.13 -16.11
CA SER A 78 -17.20 -12.50 -17.38
C SER A 78 -15.98 -11.60 -17.60
N ILE A 79 -14.79 -12.19 -17.59
CA ILE A 79 -13.55 -11.49 -17.98
C ILE A 79 -13.48 -11.45 -19.51
N SER A 80 -13.73 -12.58 -20.16
CA SER A 80 -13.83 -12.71 -21.61
C SER A 80 -14.77 -13.86 -21.96
N HIS A 81 -15.45 -13.77 -23.10
CA HIS A 81 -16.43 -14.77 -23.54
C HIS A 81 -16.34 -14.99 -25.06
N GLY A 82 -15.50 -15.93 -25.47
CA GLY A 82 -15.32 -16.32 -26.87
C GLY A 82 -14.50 -15.36 -27.72
N SER A 83 -13.88 -14.34 -27.11
CA SER A 83 -13.09 -13.31 -27.80
C SER A 83 -11.58 -13.45 -27.58
N LEU A 84 -11.15 -14.25 -26.60
CA LEU A 84 -9.73 -14.56 -26.43
C LEU A 84 -9.28 -15.57 -27.48
N SER A 85 -8.10 -15.33 -28.06
CA SER A 85 -7.40 -16.38 -28.79
C SER A 85 -7.10 -17.55 -27.87
N GLN A 86 -7.07 -18.77 -28.41
CA GLN A 86 -6.72 -19.98 -27.66
C GLN A 86 -5.20 -20.10 -27.47
N THR A 87 -4.57 -19.02 -27.04
CA THR A 87 -3.14 -18.90 -26.75
C THR A 87 -2.93 -18.58 -25.28
N ARG A 88 -1.68 -18.46 -24.86
CA ARG A 88 -1.32 -18.01 -23.52
C ARG A 88 -1.68 -16.53 -23.35
N HIS A 89 -2.42 -16.22 -22.30
CA HIS A 89 -2.80 -14.87 -21.88
C HIS A 89 -2.49 -14.67 -20.40
N GLU A 90 -1.88 -13.53 -20.05
CA GLU A 90 -1.64 -13.10 -18.69
C GLU A 90 -2.81 -12.24 -18.22
N ILE A 91 -3.43 -12.58 -17.09
CA ILE A 91 -4.62 -11.86 -16.62
C ILE A 91 -4.37 -11.36 -15.20
N ARG A 92 -4.52 -10.04 -15.03
CA ARG A 92 -4.51 -9.37 -13.73
C ARG A 92 -5.90 -8.86 -13.41
N VAL A 93 -6.44 -9.26 -12.27
CA VAL A 93 -7.72 -8.75 -11.76
C VAL A 93 -7.47 -7.94 -10.51
N ILE A 94 -7.95 -6.70 -10.51
CA ILE A 94 -7.76 -5.75 -9.43
C ILE A 94 -9.12 -5.36 -8.85
N ALA A 95 -9.25 -5.46 -7.54
CA ALA A 95 -10.31 -4.85 -6.76
C ALA A 95 -9.81 -3.49 -6.23
N PRO A 96 -10.17 -2.36 -6.86
CA PRO A 96 -9.77 -1.03 -6.41
C PRO A 96 -10.33 -0.66 -5.03
N MET A 97 -11.38 -1.34 -4.56
CA MET A 97 -12.04 -1.06 -3.28
C MET A 97 -12.56 0.39 -3.17
N ALA A 98 -13.15 0.89 -4.27
CA ALA A 98 -13.61 2.27 -4.42
C ALA A 98 -14.89 2.63 -3.62
N GLY A 99 -15.38 1.74 -2.75
CA GLY A 99 -16.62 1.91 -1.97
C GLY A 99 -16.59 3.03 -0.91
N GLY A 100 -15.44 3.66 -0.69
CA GLY A 100 -15.28 4.75 0.26
C GLY A 100 -15.37 4.28 1.72
N ASP A 101 -16.45 4.59 2.43
CA ASP A 101 -16.59 4.38 3.88
C ASP A 101 -17.18 3.00 4.23
N THR A 102 -17.57 2.22 3.22
CA THR A 102 -18.16 0.89 3.42
C THR A 102 -17.09 -0.18 3.38
N LEU A 103 -17.19 -1.14 4.30
CA LEU A 103 -16.37 -2.35 4.24
C LEU A 103 -16.77 -3.14 2.99
N GLN A 104 -15.83 -3.25 2.06
CA GLN A 104 -15.93 -4.13 0.90
C GLN A 104 -15.11 -5.39 1.17
N THR A 105 -15.56 -6.52 0.64
CA THR A 105 -14.81 -7.78 0.65
C THR A 105 -14.64 -8.23 -0.79
N PHE A 106 -13.45 -8.72 -1.10
CA PHE A 106 -13.16 -9.37 -2.37
C PHE A 106 -12.82 -10.83 -2.09
N GLN A 107 -13.76 -11.72 -2.40
CA GLN A 107 -13.66 -13.15 -2.15
C GLN A 107 -13.92 -13.92 -3.45
N ILE A 108 -12.98 -14.78 -3.82
CA ILE A 108 -13.00 -15.55 -5.06
C ILE A 108 -13.27 -17.01 -4.69
N ALA A 109 -14.32 -17.58 -5.30
CA ALA A 109 -14.67 -18.98 -5.14
C ALA A 109 -13.96 -19.88 -6.17
N GLY A 110 -13.63 -19.33 -7.35
CA GLY A 110 -12.92 -20.06 -8.39
C GLY A 110 -12.85 -19.29 -9.71
N ILE A 111 -12.05 -19.84 -10.63
CA ILE A 111 -11.89 -19.35 -12.01
C ILE A 111 -12.39 -20.47 -12.93
N TRP A 112 -13.27 -20.12 -13.87
CA TRP A 112 -13.82 -21.05 -14.85
C TRP A 112 -13.25 -20.72 -16.23
N ILE A 113 -12.82 -21.76 -16.93
CA ILE A 113 -12.25 -21.69 -18.28
C ILE A 113 -12.87 -22.78 -19.15
N ASP A 114 -12.66 -22.68 -20.46
CA ASP A 114 -13.14 -23.67 -21.42
C ASP A 114 -12.53 -25.06 -21.16
N GLU A 115 -13.26 -26.10 -21.55
CA GLU A 115 -12.78 -27.47 -21.46
C GLU A 115 -11.51 -27.65 -22.31
N GLY A 116 -10.47 -28.21 -21.70
CA GLY A 116 -9.15 -28.38 -22.33
C GLY A 116 -8.19 -27.20 -22.15
N GLY A 117 -8.69 -26.05 -21.70
CA GLY A 117 -7.84 -24.93 -21.28
C GLY A 117 -7.08 -25.24 -19.98
N LYS A 118 -6.01 -24.49 -19.73
CA LYS A 118 -5.16 -24.65 -18.54
C LYS A 118 -5.00 -23.34 -17.79
N LEU A 119 -5.17 -23.41 -16.47
CA LEU A 119 -4.71 -22.37 -15.55
C LEU A 119 -3.25 -22.67 -15.18
N LEU A 120 -2.37 -21.73 -15.46
CA LEU A 120 -0.96 -21.79 -15.12
C LEU A 120 -0.67 -20.78 -14.02
N PRO A 121 0.26 -21.09 -13.09
CA PRO A 121 0.73 -20.12 -12.13
C PRO A 121 1.31 -18.92 -12.87
N TYR A 122 1.04 -17.72 -12.37
CA TYR A 122 1.59 -16.53 -12.95
C TYR A 122 3.11 -16.52 -12.78
N GLN A 123 3.81 -16.52 -13.91
CA GLN A 123 5.24 -16.36 -14.03
C GLN A 123 5.43 -15.39 -15.18
N ASN A 124 5.95 -14.20 -14.90
CA ASN A 124 6.23 -13.25 -15.97
C ASN A 124 7.29 -13.87 -16.89
N LEU A 125 7.08 -13.85 -18.20
CA LEU A 125 8.03 -14.43 -19.16
C LEU A 125 9.43 -13.76 -19.05
N HIS A 126 9.47 -12.47 -18.68
CA HIS A 126 10.71 -11.75 -18.39
C HIS A 126 11.40 -12.23 -17.09
N GLU A 127 10.65 -12.72 -16.10
CA GLU A 127 11.21 -13.28 -14.85
C GLU A 127 11.87 -14.65 -15.07
N GLN A 128 11.40 -15.45 -16.04
CA GLN A 128 12.09 -16.68 -16.44
C GLN A 128 13.46 -16.42 -17.05
N ILE A 129 13.60 -15.31 -17.79
CA ILE A 129 14.87 -14.94 -18.43
C ILE A 129 15.85 -14.38 -17.40
N ALA A 130 15.38 -13.60 -16.42
CA ALA A 130 16.22 -12.93 -15.42
C ALA A 130 16.47 -13.75 -14.13
N GLN A 131 15.66 -14.77 -13.82
CA GLN A 131 15.71 -15.55 -12.56
C GLN A 131 15.67 -14.73 -11.25
N THR A 132 15.27 -13.46 -11.30
CA THR A 132 15.16 -12.61 -10.11
C THR A 132 13.75 -12.64 -9.54
N PRO A 133 13.55 -12.97 -8.25
CA PRO A 133 12.25 -12.89 -7.61
C PRO A 133 11.73 -11.44 -7.61
N ARG A 134 10.41 -11.27 -7.65
CA ARG A 134 9.80 -9.95 -7.49
C ARG A 134 10.14 -9.35 -6.14
N LYS A 135 10.40 -8.04 -6.17
CA LYS A 135 10.51 -7.25 -4.95
C LYS A 135 9.12 -6.94 -4.41
N MET A 136 9.04 -6.79 -3.09
CA MET A 136 7.81 -6.49 -2.37
C MET A 136 7.88 -5.08 -1.78
N LEU A 137 6.89 -4.25 -2.08
CA LEU A 137 6.68 -2.92 -1.49
C LEU A 137 5.51 -2.96 -0.50
N GLU A 138 5.76 -2.63 0.77
CA GLU A 138 4.73 -2.45 1.78
C GLU A 138 4.60 -0.97 2.13
N VAL A 139 3.44 -0.39 1.85
CA VAL A 139 3.12 1.00 2.17
C VAL A 139 2.17 1.06 3.35
N VAL A 140 2.50 1.84 4.36
CA VAL A 140 1.63 2.07 5.52
C VAL A 140 1.26 3.56 5.55
N THR A 141 -0.03 3.89 5.42
CA THR A 141 -0.45 5.29 5.31
C THR A 141 -1.82 5.58 5.90
N ASP A 142 -1.97 6.75 6.51
CA ASP A 142 -3.25 7.30 6.96
C ASP A 142 -3.90 8.25 5.93
N LEU A 143 -3.20 8.51 4.84
CA LEU A 143 -3.62 9.32 3.70
C LEU A 143 -3.37 8.55 2.39
N PRO A 144 -4.03 7.38 2.20
CA PRO A 144 -3.95 6.66 0.93
C PRO A 144 -4.50 7.53 -0.19
N GLY A 145 -3.96 7.38 -1.40
CA GLY A 145 -4.53 7.93 -2.61
C GLY A 145 -5.99 7.50 -2.72
N SER A 146 -6.90 8.43 -2.43
CA SER A 146 -8.31 8.12 -2.23
C SER A 146 -9.18 9.18 -2.87
N LEU A 147 -10.25 8.70 -3.50
CA LEU A 147 -11.40 9.50 -3.87
C LEU A 147 -11.93 10.30 -2.67
N ALA A 148 -12.10 11.59 -2.87
CA ALA A 148 -12.72 12.51 -1.93
C ALA A 148 -13.40 13.67 -2.67
N GLY A 149 -14.39 14.28 -2.03
CA GLY A 149 -15.12 15.45 -2.54
C GLY A 149 -16.30 15.16 -3.49
N LYS A 150 -16.82 16.25 -4.09
CA LYS A 150 -18.01 16.33 -4.98
C LYS A 150 -18.02 15.33 -6.13
N ASP A 151 -16.85 14.92 -6.60
CA ASP A 151 -16.71 13.93 -7.66
C ASP A 151 -17.07 12.53 -7.19
N ARG A 152 -16.90 12.21 -5.90
CA ARG A 152 -17.23 10.90 -5.31
C ARG A 152 -18.67 10.49 -5.62
N ARG A 153 -19.66 11.38 -5.42
CA ARG A 153 -21.07 11.04 -5.72
C ARG A 153 -21.38 10.92 -7.21
N LYS A 154 -20.62 11.63 -8.06
CA LYS A 154 -20.81 11.61 -9.51
C LYS A 154 -20.04 10.46 -10.19
N SER A 155 -18.98 9.97 -9.56
CA SER A 155 -18.06 8.98 -10.12
C SER A 155 -18.15 7.59 -9.47
N ILE A 156 -18.93 7.42 -8.38
CA ILE A 156 -19.20 6.07 -7.84
C ILE A 156 -19.88 5.22 -8.92
N GLY A 157 -19.21 4.14 -9.32
CA GLY A 157 -19.69 3.21 -10.34
C GLY A 157 -19.44 3.64 -11.79
N THR A 158 -18.79 4.80 -12.04
CA THR A 158 -18.32 5.16 -13.38
C THR A 158 -16.96 4.55 -13.64
N SER A 159 -16.63 4.27 -14.91
CA SER A 159 -15.34 3.67 -15.28
C SER A 159 -14.15 4.49 -14.77
N GLN A 160 -14.25 5.82 -14.86
CA GLN A 160 -13.23 6.75 -14.38
C GLN A 160 -13.09 6.75 -12.84
N GLY A 161 -14.19 6.61 -12.09
CA GLY A 161 -14.13 6.51 -10.63
C GLY A 161 -13.51 5.19 -10.15
N ILE A 162 -13.68 4.11 -10.91
CA ILE A 162 -13.10 2.79 -10.61
C ILE A 162 -11.60 2.80 -10.90
N LEU A 163 -11.18 3.34 -12.05
CA LEU A 163 -9.77 3.52 -12.41
C LEU A 163 -9.02 4.38 -11.38
N ARG A 164 -9.66 5.43 -10.86
CA ARG A 164 -9.06 6.27 -9.80
C ARG A 164 -8.72 5.52 -8.51
N GLY A 165 -9.31 4.35 -8.25
CA GLY A 165 -8.95 3.52 -7.11
C GLY A 165 -7.55 2.88 -7.19
N VAL A 166 -6.91 2.92 -8.35
CA VAL A 166 -5.53 2.45 -8.59
C VAL A 166 -4.58 3.58 -9.00
N LEU A 167 -4.98 4.85 -8.83
CA LEU A 167 -4.15 6.03 -9.11
C LEU A 167 -3.55 6.65 -7.84
N GLY A 168 -3.61 5.95 -6.70
CA GLY A 168 -2.92 6.37 -5.50
C GLY A 168 -1.42 6.24 -5.65
N TRP A 169 -0.66 7.17 -5.07
CA TRP A 169 0.80 7.17 -5.13
C TRP A 169 1.40 5.82 -4.67
N GLU A 170 0.75 5.18 -3.70
CA GLU A 170 1.13 3.88 -3.16
C GLU A 170 1.08 2.75 -4.21
N TYR A 171 0.07 2.78 -5.09
CA TYR A 171 -0.17 1.78 -6.12
C TYR A 171 0.71 2.07 -7.34
N LEU A 172 0.76 3.34 -7.74
CA LEU A 172 1.61 3.82 -8.83
C LEU A 172 3.08 3.45 -8.61
N LEU A 173 3.58 3.62 -7.39
CA LEU A 173 4.97 3.27 -7.06
C LEU A 173 5.25 1.77 -7.25
N GLY A 174 4.34 0.89 -6.82
CA GLY A 174 4.48 -0.55 -7.00
C GLY A 174 4.50 -0.96 -8.48
N GLU A 175 3.59 -0.37 -9.27
CA GLU A 175 3.52 -0.62 -10.71
C GLU A 175 4.76 -0.11 -11.47
N MET A 176 5.33 1.05 -11.09
CA MET A 176 6.55 1.60 -11.72
C MET A 176 7.75 0.65 -11.66
N PHE A 177 7.85 -0.18 -10.61
CA PHE A 177 8.92 -1.18 -10.45
C PHE A 177 8.51 -2.60 -10.88
N ALA A 178 7.28 -2.80 -11.36
CA ALA A 178 6.68 -4.13 -11.54
C ALA A 178 6.89 -5.02 -10.29
N SER A 179 6.75 -4.41 -9.11
CA SER A 179 6.95 -5.04 -7.81
C SER A 179 5.60 -5.47 -7.24
N ASP A 180 5.61 -6.59 -6.52
CA ASP A 180 4.46 -6.94 -5.71
C ASP A 180 4.31 -5.87 -4.62
N HIS A 181 3.07 -5.50 -4.29
CA HIS A 181 2.85 -4.38 -3.39
C HIS A 181 1.58 -4.54 -2.57
N VAL A 182 1.66 -4.09 -1.32
CA VAL A 182 0.53 -4.04 -0.39
C VAL A 182 0.46 -2.65 0.23
N THR A 183 -0.74 -2.11 0.33
CA THR A 183 -0.99 -0.86 1.05
C THR A 183 -1.81 -1.16 2.27
N ILE A 184 -1.30 -0.83 3.44
CA ILE A 184 -1.99 -0.94 4.72
C ILE A 184 -2.37 0.47 5.16
N GLY A 185 -3.64 0.80 4.96
CA GLY A 185 -4.11 2.13 5.26
C GLY A 185 -5.62 2.26 5.14
N MET A 186 -6.20 2.99 6.08
CA MET A 186 -7.58 3.46 5.97
C MET A 186 -7.54 4.97 6.04
N ASP A 187 -8.21 5.60 5.08
CA ASP A 187 -8.41 7.04 5.09
C ASP A 187 -9.05 7.52 6.41
N GLY A 188 -8.39 8.45 7.09
CA GLY A 188 -8.85 9.01 8.37
C GLY A 188 -8.60 8.11 9.58
N MET A 189 -7.85 7.02 9.44
CA MET A 189 -7.42 6.18 10.56
C MET A 189 -6.16 6.74 11.18
N CYS A 190 -6.22 7.01 12.47
CA CYS A 190 -5.09 7.55 13.21
C CYS A 190 -4.14 6.42 13.62
N LEU A 191 -2.89 6.79 13.88
CA LEU A 191 -1.94 5.88 14.51
C LEU A 191 -2.36 5.54 15.93
N ILE A 192 -2.76 6.55 16.71
CA ILE A 192 -3.20 6.35 18.09
C ILE A 192 -4.62 5.77 18.14
N SER A 193 -4.86 4.85 19.07
CA SER A 193 -6.17 4.20 19.28
C SER A 193 -7.22 5.13 19.90
N GLU A 194 -6.79 6.09 20.72
CA GLU A 194 -7.66 7.10 21.37
C GLU A 194 -8.02 8.28 20.46
N CYS A 195 -7.92 8.11 19.14
CA CYS A 195 -8.18 9.20 18.21
C CYS A 195 -9.67 9.57 18.16
N VAL A 196 -10.01 10.71 18.76
CA VAL A 196 -11.36 11.24 18.79
C VAL A 196 -11.84 11.53 17.37
N GLY A 197 -12.93 10.87 16.97
CA GLY A 197 -13.47 11.01 15.62
C GLY A 197 -12.65 10.36 14.52
N GLY A 198 -11.55 9.69 14.86
CA GLY A 198 -10.78 8.88 13.92
C GLY A 198 -11.60 7.70 13.41
N ARG A 199 -11.40 7.32 12.14
CA ARG A 199 -11.92 6.04 11.66
C ARG A 199 -11.10 4.92 12.30
N GLY A 200 -11.77 3.82 12.66
CA GLY A 200 -11.14 2.67 13.30
C GLY A 200 -11.31 2.60 14.81
N SER A 201 -11.62 3.70 15.51
CA SER A 201 -11.80 3.70 16.97
C SER A 201 -12.73 2.57 17.44
N PRO A 202 -12.29 1.74 18.42
CA PRO A 202 -11.13 1.93 19.29
C PRO A 202 -9.77 1.41 18.73
N ALA A 203 -9.70 0.90 17.51
CA ALA A 203 -8.46 0.38 16.90
C ALA A 203 -7.74 1.44 16.04
N GLY A 204 -6.45 1.65 16.30
CA GLY A 204 -5.57 2.48 15.49
C GLY A 204 -4.88 1.72 14.37
N LEU A 205 -4.11 2.42 13.54
CA LEU A 205 -3.34 1.82 12.44
C LEU A 205 -2.36 0.75 12.93
N ALA A 206 -1.77 0.95 14.11
CA ALA A 206 -0.89 -0.02 14.76
C ALA A 206 -1.61 -1.34 15.11
N ASP A 207 -2.90 -1.28 15.46
CA ASP A 207 -3.69 -2.47 15.78
C ASP A 207 -4.07 -3.25 14.51
N VAL A 208 -4.40 -2.53 13.44
CA VAL A 208 -4.85 -3.13 12.16
C VAL A 208 -3.69 -3.73 11.37
N PHE A 209 -2.47 -3.21 11.50
CA PHE A 209 -1.30 -3.68 10.76
C PHE A 209 -1.05 -5.19 10.92
N PHE A 210 -1.22 -5.72 12.14
CA PHE A 210 -0.97 -7.13 12.45
C PHE A 210 -2.17 -8.05 12.19
N GLN A 211 -3.28 -7.52 11.64
CA GLN A 211 -4.51 -8.27 11.42
C GLN A 211 -4.82 -8.46 9.94
N SER A 212 -5.50 -9.55 9.61
CA SER A 212 -5.83 -9.90 8.22
C SER A 212 -6.96 -9.06 7.62
N GLY A 213 -7.66 -8.28 8.45
CA GLY A 213 -8.78 -7.45 8.03
C GLY A 213 -8.90 -6.16 8.84
N PRO A 214 -9.79 -5.24 8.45
CA PRO A 214 -10.08 -4.04 9.23
C PRO A 214 -10.92 -4.35 10.48
N ALA A 215 -10.81 -3.50 11.50
CA ALA A 215 -11.61 -3.61 12.73
C ALA A 215 -13.11 -3.71 12.42
N GLY A 216 -13.78 -4.68 13.06
CA GLY A 216 -15.21 -4.98 12.84
C GLY A 216 -15.48 -6.00 11.73
N SER A 217 -14.47 -6.49 11.01
CA SER A 217 -14.60 -7.63 10.09
C SER A 217 -14.29 -8.97 10.79
N GLU A 218 -14.78 -10.08 10.24
CA GLU A 218 -14.42 -11.43 10.72
C GLU A 218 -12.91 -11.71 10.57
N GLN A 219 -12.27 -11.12 9.57
CA GLN A 219 -10.83 -11.27 9.32
C GLN A 219 -9.97 -10.54 10.35
N TYR A 220 -10.52 -9.56 11.08
CA TYR A 220 -9.79 -8.84 12.13
C TYR A 220 -9.38 -9.72 13.31
N SER A 221 -10.10 -10.81 13.56
CA SER A 221 -9.73 -11.77 14.63
C SER A 221 -8.58 -12.70 14.22
N HIS A 222 -8.13 -12.64 12.97
CA HIS A 222 -7.11 -13.50 12.43
C HIS A 222 -5.81 -12.70 12.20
N PRO A 223 -4.68 -13.11 12.82
CA PRO A 223 -3.42 -12.42 12.64
C PRO A 223 -2.94 -12.53 11.19
N TRP A 224 -2.32 -11.47 10.70
CA TRP A 224 -1.69 -11.49 9.39
C TRP A 224 -0.42 -12.33 9.41
N PHE A 225 -0.26 -13.20 8.40
CA PHE A 225 0.87 -14.12 8.34
C PHE A 225 2.00 -13.58 7.46
N PHE A 226 2.84 -12.72 8.04
CA PHE A 226 3.95 -12.04 7.33
C PHE A 226 4.95 -13.00 6.65
N LYS A 227 5.12 -14.22 7.16
CA LYS A 227 6.01 -15.23 6.55
C LYS A 227 5.55 -15.70 5.17
N GLY A 228 4.27 -15.52 4.82
CA GLY A 228 3.75 -15.81 3.48
C GLY A 228 4.09 -14.74 2.44
N TYR A 229 4.57 -13.57 2.87
CA TYR A 229 4.84 -12.38 2.03
C TYR A 229 6.32 -12.10 1.79
N THR A 230 7.19 -12.81 2.51
CA THR A 230 8.64 -12.76 2.28
C THR A 230 8.99 -13.92 1.36
N PRO A 231 9.59 -13.70 0.17
CA PRO A 231 10.04 -14.81 -0.64
C PRO A 231 10.95 -15.69 0.20
N ASN A 232 10.63 -16.99 0.25
CA ASN A 232 11.54 -17.97 0.80
C ASN A 232 12.82 -17.89 -0.02
N VAL A 233 13.92 -17.42 0.58
CA VAL A 233 15.27 -17.72 0.07
C VAL A 233 15.30 -19.24 -0.08
N MET A 234 15.29 -19.69 -1.34
CA MET A 234 15.16 -21.08 -1.70
C MET A 234 16.35 -21.82 -1.11
N VAL A 235 16.12 -22.55 -0.02
CA VAL A 235 17.06 -23.53 0.52
C VAL A 235 17.12 -24.66 -0.50
N GLY A 236 18.06 -24.57 -1.45
CA GLY A 236 18.20 -25.58 -2.48
C GLY A 236 19.20 -25.18 -3.55
N TYR A 237 20.47 -25.53 -3.29
CA TYR A 237 21.61 -25.55 -4.22
C TYR A 237 22.25 -24.21 -4.61
N LEU A 238 23.45 -24.02 -4.02
CA LEU A 238 24.56 -23.15 -4.42
C LEU A 238 24.34 -21.62 -4.28
N PRO A 239 25.05 -20.95 -3.35
CA PRO A 239 24.96 -19.51 -3.20
C PRO A 239 25.78 -18.84 -4.31
N SER A 240 25.13 -18.46 -5.41
CA SER A 240 25.61 -17.31 -6.14
C SER A 240 25.19 -16.09 -5.34
N VAL A 241 26.15 -15.52 -4.61
CA VAL A 241 26.03 -14.26 -3.89
C VAL A 241 25.81 -13.17 -4.93
N VAL A 242 24.55 -12.89 -5.26
CA VAL A 242 24.17 -11.65 -5.93
C VAL A 242 23.49 -10.81 -4.88
N ASN A 243 24.27 -9.91 -4.29
CA ASN A 243 23.90 -8.75 -3.49
C ASN A 243 22.86 -9.00 -2.39
N GLY A 244 23.30 -9.00 -1.12
CA GLY A 244 22.48 -9.13 0.10
C GLY A 244 21.45 -8.01 0.31
N GLN A 245 20.59 -7.81 -0.67
CA GLN A 245 19.56 -6.79 -0.80
C GLN A 245 18.25 -7.35 -0.26
N ALA A 246 17.60 -6.63 0.66
CA ALA A 246 16.29 -7.04 1.15
C ALA A 246 15.27 -7.17 0.00
N ASP A 247 14.49 -8.24 -0.01
CA ASP A 247 13.41 -8.47 -1.00
C ASP A 247 12.12 -7.71 -0.66
N THR A 248 12.08 -7.05 0.51
CA THR A 248 10.96 -6.26 0.96
C THR A 248 11.43 -4.87 1.36
N LEU A 249 10.65 -3.85 1.00
CA LEU A 249 10.82 -2.46 1.39
C LEU A 249 9.55 -1.94 2.05
N GLN A 250 9.70 -1.18 3.14
CA GLN A 250 8.58 -0.50 3.79
C GLN A 250 8.65 1.01 3.64
N VAL A 251 7.50 1.63 3.37
CA VAL A 251 7.32 3.08 3.32
C VAL A 251 6.16 3.47 4.25
N LEU A 252 6.40 4.37 5.20
CA LEU A 252 5.39 4.87 6.13
C LEU A 252 5.15 6.36 5.95
N ASN A 253 3.90 6.75 5.71
CA ASN A 253 3.44 8.14 5.70
C ASN A 253 2.24 8.27 6.65
N ILE A 254 2.51 8.65 7.90
CA ILE A 254 1.53 8.59 9.00
C ILE A 254 1.57 9.91 9.78
N GLY A 255 0.41 10.41 10.21
CA GLY A 255 0.26 11.55 11.12
C GLY A 255 -0.70 12.62 10.62
N SER A 256 -1.14 12.56 9.36
CA SER A 256 -2.11 13.50 8.80
C SER A 256 -3.47 13.40 9.50
N SER A 257 -3.92 12.18 9.78
CA SER A 257 -5.21 11.91 10.43
C SER A 257 -5.18 12.25 11.91
N ASP A 258 -4.10 11.88 12.63
CA ASP A 258 -3.88 12.26 14.03
C ASP A 258 -3.88 13.78 14.20
N TYR A 259 -3.09 14.49 13.39
CA TYR A 259 -3.03 15.95 13.44
C TYR A 259 -4.38 16.61 13.16
N ASN A 260 -5.10 16.15 12.14
CA ASN A 260 -6.41 16.70 11.81
C ASN A 260 -7.39 16.51 12.97
N SER A 261 -7.37 15.34 13.62
CA SER A 261 -8.17 15.10 14.81
C SER A 261 -7.77 16.02 15.97
N PHE A 262 -6.48 16.15 16.28
CA PHE A 262 -5.97 17.01 17.34
C PHE A 262 -6.37 18.48 17.13
N GLN A 263 -6.31 18.96 15.88
CA GLN A 263 -6.63 20.34 15.54
C GLN A 263 -8.14 20.60 15.59
N THR A 264 -8.96 19.69 15.04
CA THR A 264 -10.42 19.89 14.94
C THR A 264 -11.15 19.61 16.24
N ARG A 265 -10.60 18.75 17.11
CA ARG A 265 -11.26 18.27 18.34
C ARG A 265 -10.41 18.48 19.59
N SER A 266 -9.60 19.53 19.60
CA SER A 266 -8.67 19.83 20.70
C SER A 266 -9.36 19.89 22.08
N SER A 267 -10.60 20.39 22.14
CA SER A 267 -11.40 20.45 23.37
C SER A 267 -11.82 19.09 23.93
N GLU A 268 -11.92 18.06 23.09
CA GLU A 268 -12.33 16.70 23.49
C GLU A 268 -11.17 15.89 24.07
N TYR A 269 -9.93 16.20 23.69
CA TYR A 269 -8.74 15.47 24.15
C TYR A 269 -8.31 15.81 25.58
N ASN A 270 -8.67 17.00 26.08
CA ASN A 270 -8.20 17.53 27.36
C ASN A 270 -6.66 17.43 27.53
N LYS A 271 -5.92 17.58 26.42
CA LYS A 271 -4.46 17.50 26.33
C LYS A 271 -3.96 18.62 25.41
N THR A 272 -2.74 19.05 25.63
CA THR A 272 -2.05 20.00 24.74
C THR A 272 -1.56 19.30 23.47
N MET A 273 -1.33 20.07 22.40
CA MET A 273 -0.73 19.54 21.16
C MET A 273 0.63 18.87 21.42
N TRP A 274 1.40 19.40 22.37
CA TRP A 274 2.68 18.83 22.79
C TRP A 274 2.53 17.42 23.39
N GLU A 275 1.60 17.25 24.33
CA GLU A 275 1.33 15.93 24.95
C GLU A 275 0.78 14.92 23.93
N LEU A 276 -0.06 15.38 23.00
CA LEU A 276 -0.57 14.55 21.90
C LEU A 276 0.54 14.15 20.94
N SER A 277 1.46 15.08 20.61
CA SER A 277 2.64 14.80 19.77
C SER A 277 3.57 13.77 20.43
N GLY A 278 3.80 13.88 21.75
CA GLY A 278 4.57 12.89 22.49
C GLY A 278 3.90 11.52 22.53
N THR A 279 2.57 11.47 22.67
CA THR A 279 1.81 10.20 22.61
C THR A 279 1.90 9.55 21.22
N PHE A 280 1.81 10.36 20.17
CA PHE A 280 1.99 9.93 18.78
C PHE A 280 3.39 9.35 18.57
N GLU A 281 4.44 10.05 19.00
CA GLU A 281 5.83 9.61 18.89
C GLU A 281 6.08 8.26 19.56
N GLU A 282 5.65 8.08 20.82
CA GLU A 282 5.82 6.81 21.55
C GLU A 282 5.04 5.66 20.89
N THR A 283 3.84 5.93 20.38
CA THR A 283 3.03 4.93 19.68
C THR A 283 3.70 4.51 18.36
N TYR A 284 4.27 5.46 17.63
CA TYR A 284 4.98 5.18 16.38
C TYR A 284 6.25 4.37 16.62
N ILE A 285 7.05 4.73 17.62
CA ILE A 285 8.23 3.96 18.02
C ILE A 285 7.83 2.53 18.39
N SER A 286 6.75 2.37 19.15
CA SER A 286 6.23 1.05 19.55
C SER A 286 5.78 0.23 18.35
N MET A 287 5.08 0.84 17.39
CA MET A 287 4.67 0.18 16.14
C MET A 287 5.89 -0.30 15.34
N ILE A 288 6.90 0.55 15.11
CA ILE A 288 8.10 0.14 14.36
C ILE A 288 8.86 -0.98 15.09
N LYS A 289 9.00 -0.89 16.42
CA LYS A 289 9.61 -1.96 17.23
C LYS A 289 8.82 -3.27 17.10
N ALA A 290 7.49 -3.21 17.09
CA ALA A 290 6.63 -4.38 16.89
C ALA A 290 6.78 -4.95 15.47
N ILE A 291 6.86 -4.11 14.43
CA ILE A 291 7.13 -4.55 13.05
C ILE A 291 8.46 -5.31 12.99
N ARG A 292 9.52 -4.75 13.59
CA ARG A 292 10.84 -5.39 13.66
C ARG A 292 10.83 -6.72 14.41
N ALA A 293 10.01 -6.85 15.45
CA ALA A 293 10.01 -8.05 16.29
C ALA A 293 9.09 -9.15 15.76
N LEU A 294 7.92 -8.78 15.23
CA LEU A 294 6.82 -9.71 14.93
C LEU A 294 6.69 -9.99 13.44
N ALA A 295 6.80 -8.97 12.60
CA ALA A 295 6.63 -9.10 11.15
C ALA A 295 7.95 -9.50 10.47
N TYR A 296 9.05 -8.82 10.81
CA TYR A 296 10.35 -9.00 10.15
C TYR A 296 11.50 -9.15 11.16
N PRO A 297 11.50 -10.22 11.99
CA PRO A 297 12.58 -10.47 12.94
C PRO A 297 13.92 -10.62 12.20
N LYS A 298 14.94 -9.88 12.64
CA LYS A 298 16.32 -10.05 12.15
C LYS A 298 16.74 -11.51 12.38
N TYR A 299 17.32 -12.16 11.38
CA TYR A 299 18.03 -13.42 11.61
C TYR A 299 19.07 -13.20 12.72
N SER A 300 19.06 -14.06 13.73
CA SER A 300 19.97 -13.94 14.88
C SER A 300 21.41 -13.86 14.37
N ALA A 301 22.15 -12.86 14.88
CA ALA A 301 23.54 -12.53 14.53
C ALA A 301 24.56 -13.60 15.02
N ALA A 302 24.27 -14.88 14.80
CA ALA A 302 25.15 -15.99 15.15
C ALA A 302 26.07 -16.42 14.00
N SER A 303 26.06 -15.76 12.83
CA SER A 303 26.85 -16.23 11.68
C SER A 303 27.47 -15.16 10.77
N MET A 304 27.81 -13.95 11.22
CA MET A 304 28.57 -13.05 10.34
C MET A 304 29.80 -12.41 11.01
N ASP A 305 30.93 -12.79 10.43
CA ASP A 305 32.31 -12.38 10.70
C ASP A 305 32.51 -10.87 10.40
N SER A 306 33.30 -10.21 11.25
CA SER A 306 33.39 -8.75 11.42
C SER A 306 34.21 -8.01 10.35
N SER A 307 34.17 -8.43 9.09
CA SER A 307 35.02 -7.80 8.07
C SER A 307 34.34 -7.60 6.72
N ARG A 308 33.29 -6.77 6.70
CA ARG A 308 32.88 -5.99 5.52
C ARG A 308 31.76 -5.03 5.91
N TYR A 309 31.95 -3.74 5.65
CA TYR A 309 30.89 -2.72 5.70
C TYR A 309 29.80 -3.07 4.68
N ILE A 310 28.85 -3.92 5.02
CA ILE A 310 27.72 -4.28 4.15
C ILE A 310 26.47 -4.36 5.04
N TYR A 311 25.58 -3.40 4.80
CA TYR A 311 24.16 -3.31 5.17
C TYR A 311 23.66 -4.38 6.16
N SER A 312 23.23 -3.94 7.35
CA SER A 312 22.52 -4.82 8.28
C SER A 312 21.35 -5.52 7.57
N ALA A 313 21.24 -6.84 7.74
CA ALA A 313 20.27 -7.70 7.07
C ALA A 313 18.82 -7.55 7.60
N GLY A 314 18.27 -6.34 7.55
CA GLY A 314 16.89 -6.04 7.95
C GLY A 314 16.16 -5.23 6.90
N VAL A 315 14.84 -5.42 6.79
CA VAL A 315 13.97 -4.71 5.84
C VAL A 315 14.18 -3.19 5.93
N PRO A 316 14.53 -2.46 4.87
CA PRO A 316 14.60 -1.00 4.90
C PRO A 316 13.23 -0.40 5.21
N ILE A 317 13.20 0.56 6.13
CA ILE A 317 11.99 1.30 6.52
C ILE A 317 12.20 2.78 6.22
N PHE A 318 11.39 3.35 5.32
CA PHE A 318 11.36 4.78 5.03
C PHE A 318 10.21 5.43 5.78
N VAL A 319 10.52 6.35 6.69
CA VAL A 319 9.53 7.18 7.37
C VAL A 319 9.51 8.53 6.68
N MET A 320 8.38 8.83 6.03
CA MET A 320 8.17 10.05 5.28
C MET A 320 7.63 11.15 6.18
N ARG A 321 8.14 12.37 5.98
CA ARG A 321 7.45 13.57 6.43
C ARG A 321 6.03 13.60 5.85
N PRO A 322 4.98 13.82 6.65
CA PRO A 322 3.63 14.02 6.13
C PRO A 322 3.61 15.19 5.15
N PHE A 323 2.89 15.05 4.04
CA PHE A 323 3.09 15.92 2.86
C PHE A 323 2.83 17.42 3.10
N ARG A 324 2.09 17.80 4.16
CA ARG A 324 1.88 19.21 4.54
C ARG A 324 2.56 19.58 5.86
N GLY A 325 3.52 18.78 6.34
CA GLY A 325 4.30 19.05 7.55
C GLY A 325 3.60 18.73 8.87
N GLN A 326 2.48 18.02 8.83
CA GLN A 326 1.77 17.62 10.05
C GLN A 326 2.67 16.76 10.95
N LEU A 327 2.76 17.08 12.24
CA LEU A 327 3.55 16.34 13.24
C LEU A 327 5.02 16.09 12.83
N GLU A 328 5.58 16.90 11.92
CA GLU A 328 6.91 16.70 11.34
C GLU A 328 7.99 16.46 12.41
N GLN A 329 8.05 17.32 13.43
CA GLN A 329 9.04 17.23 14.50
C GLN A 329 8.95 15.90 15.26
N ALA A 330 7.72 15.46 15.57
CA ALA A 330 7.50 14.19 16.25
C ALA A 330 7.89 13.02 15.34
N THR A 331 7.51 13.05 14.06
CA THR A 331 7.84 12.01 13.09
C THR A 331 9.36 11.90 12.86
N HIS A 332 10.07 13.02 12.78
CA HIS A 332 11.53 13.03 12.68
C HIS A 332 12.19 12.48 13.95
N ALA A 333 11.67 12.86 15.14
CA ALA A 333 12.15 12.35 16.43
C ALA A 333 12.01 10.82 16.56
N VAL A 334 10.97 10.22 15.98
CA VAL A 334 10.80 8.75 15.90
C VAL A 334 12.02 8.10 15.24
N VAL A 335 12.43 8.60 14.07
CA VAL A 335 13.57 8.05 13.31
C VAL A 335 14.86 8.19 14.12
N GLU A 336 15.12 9.37 14.66
CA GLU A 336 16.34 9.64 15.44
C GLU A 336 16.43 8.77 16.69
N ARG A 337 15.32 8.59 17.42
CA ARG A 337 15.29 7.73 18.61
C ARG A 337 15.49 6.26 18.27
N ILE A 338 14.88 5.76 17.20
CA ILE A 338 15.06 4.38 16.76
C ILE A 338 16.50 4.12 16.28
N ARG A 339 17.12 5.08 15.59
CA ARG A 339 18.54 5.02 15.19
C ARG A 339 19.46 5.02 16.41
N LYS A 340 19.16 5.85 17.41
CA LYS A 340 19.90 5.89 18.68
C LYS A 340 19.79 4.56 19.45
N ASP A 341 18.66 3.89 19.37
CA ASP A 341 18.44 2.54 19.91
C ASP A 341 19.15 1.44 19.08
N GLY A 342 19.78 1.79 17.95
CA GLY A 342 20.70 0.93 17.18
C GLY A 342 20.17 0.41 15.86
N ASP A 343 18.93 0.72 15.46
CA ASP A 343 18.43 0.29 14.14
C ASP A 343 18.88 1.26 13.04
N LYS A 344 19.80 0.80 12.19
CA LYS A 344 20.38 1.62 11.11
C LYS A 344 19.61 1.52 9.78
N ASN A 345 18.62 0.63 9.69
CA ASN A 345 17.82 0.42 8.48
C ASN A 345 16.49 1.19 8.50
N ILE A 346 16.47 2.31 9.21
CA ILE A 346 15.36 3.27 9.20
C ILE A 346 15.85 4.60 8.62
N PHE A 347 15.09 5.14 7.69
CA PHE A 347 15.44 6.32 6.89
C PHE A 347 14.39 7.39 7.07
N TRP A 348 14.84 8.61 7.39
CA TRP A 348 13.99 9.79 7.31
C TRP A 348 13.94 10.26 5.86
N LEU A 349 12.73 10.47 5.34
CA LEU A 349 12.52 11.04 4.03
C LEU A 349 11.80 12.39 4.18
N ASP A 350 12.55 13.45 3.95
CA ASP A 350 11.99 14.80 3.92
C ASP A 350 11.25 15.03 2.60
N THR A 351 9.94 15.23 2.70
CA THR A 351 9.04 15.51 1.57
C THR A 351 8.77 17.00 1.39
N SER A 352 9.49 17.87 2.11
CA SER A 352 9.41 19.31 1.95
C SER A 352 9.72 19.72 0.51
N GLY A 353 8.89 20.61 -0.05
CA GLY A 353 9.05 21.08 -1.43
C GLY A 353 8.64 20.08 -2.52
N TRP A 354 8.20 18.86 -2.17
CA TRP A 354 7.75 17.89 -3.18
C TRP A 354 6.45 18.31 -3.87
N LEU A 355 5.58 18.97 -3.12
CA LEU A 355 4.23 19.34 -3.54
C LEU A 355 3.96 20.78 -3.17
N ASN A 356 3.18 21.47 -4.01
CA ASN A 356 2.67 22.79 -3.69
C ASN A 356 1.55 22.67 -2.66
N THR A 357 1.83 23.07 -1.43
CA THR A 357 0.85 23.08 -0.33
C THR A 357 -0.04 24.33 -0.31
N GLU A 358 0.31 25.35 -1.10
CA GLU A 358 -0.49 26.58 -1.24
C GLU A 358 -1.68 26.34 -2.18
N VAL A 359 -2.81 26.98 -1.85
CA VAL A 359 -4.05 26.83 -2.62
C VAL A 359 -4.22 28.07 -3.45
N ASP A 360 -4.09 27.91 -4.76
CA ASP A 360 -4.43 28.97 -5.71
C ASP A 360 -5.94 28.94 -6.01
N PHE A 361 -6.72 29.76 -5.30
CA PHE A 361 -8.16 29.85 -5.49
C PHE A 361 -8.57 30.41 -6.87
N GLU A 362 -7.65 31.04 -7.60
CA GLU A 362 -7.86 31.56 -8.96
C GLU A 362 -7.27 30.65 -10.05
N GLY A 363 -6.40 29.71 -9.65
CA GLY A 363 -5.72 28.75 -10.51
C GLY A 363 -6.60 27.59 -10.97
N ARG A 364 -6.11 26.86 -11.97
CA ARG A 364 -6.81 25.67 -12.48
C ARG A 364 -6.68 24.54 -11.44
N PRO A 365 -7.77 23.81 -11.14
CA PRO A 365 -7.70 22.66 -10.22
C PRO A 365 -6.71 21.57 -10.63
N GLU A 366 -6.42 21.46 -11.93
CA GLU A 366 -5.46 20.51 -12.51
C GLU A 366 -4.00 20.87 -12.19
N ASP A 367 -3.74 22.12 -11.78
CA ASP A 367 -2.41 22.60 -11.40
C ASP A 367 -2.13 22.49 -9.90
N GLN A 368 -3.12 22.07 -9.12
CA GLN A 368 -3.00 21.92 -7.67
C GLN A 368 -2.62 20.49 -7.29
N ASP A 369 -1.76 20.35 -6.28
CA ASP A 369 -1.37 19.04 -5.75
C ASP A 369 -2.31 18.56 -4.63
N PHE A 370 -3.07 19.49 -4.03
CA PHE A 370 -4.04 19.19 -2.98
C PHE A 370 -5.41 19.78 -3.28
N PHE A 371 -6.44 19.14 -2.75
CA PHE A 371 -7.79 19.68 -2.67
C PHE A 371 -8.39 19.45 -1.29
N LEU A 372 -9.35 20.30 -0.91
CA LEU A 372 -10.08 20.15 0.35
C LEU A 372 -11.30 19.25 0.14
N ASP A 373 -11.38 18.14 0.89
CA ASP A 373 -12.55 17.27 0.90
C ASP A 373 -13.66 17.87 1.77
N GLU A 374 -14.46 18.76 1.19
CA GLU A 374 -15.58 19.41 1.90
C GLU A 374 -16.70 18.44 2.30
N GLU A 375 -16.79 17.27 1.65
CA GLU A 375 -17.80 16.25 1.97
C GLU A 375 -17.43 15.43 3.21
N ASN A 376 -16.16 15.45 3.61
CA ASN A 376 -15.71 14.80 4.83
C ASN A 376 -16.06 15.69 6.05
N PRO A 377 -16.69 15.13 7.11
CA PRO A 377 -16.98 15.87 8.34
C PRO A 377 -15.76 16.59 8.94
N SER A 378 -14.57 16.01 8.73
CA SER A 378 -13.30 16.54 9.23
C SER A 378 -12.58 17.46 8.23
N LYS A 379 -13.21 17.81 7.09
CA LYS A 379 -12.69 18.69 6.02
C LYS A 379 -11.20 18.48 5.76
N GLN A 380 -10.85 17.28 5.32
CA GLN A 380 -9.46 16.85 5.22
C GLN A 380 -8.85 17.24 3.87
N TRP A 381 -7.59 17.67 3.89
CA TRP A 381 -6.80 17.91 2.68
C TRP A 381 -6.35 16.59 2.07
N ARG A 382 -6.49 16.43 0.75
CA ARG A 382 -6.11 15.22 0.01
C ARG A 382 -5.32 15.53 -1.23
N LEU A 383 -4.55 14.55 -1.70
CA LEU A 383 -3.79 14.64 -2.94
C LEU A 383 -4.69 14.57 -4.16
N THR A 384 -4.46 15.46 -5.13
CA THR A 384 -5.04 15.35 -6.48
C THR A 384 -4.39 14.20 -7.25
N GLU A 385 -4.91 13.87 -8.43
CA GLU A 385 -4.28 12.87 -9.32
C GLU A 385 -2.83 13.25 -9.66
N ARG A 386 -2.59 14.53 -9.98
CA ARG A 386 -1.26 15.11 -10.16
C ARG A 386 -0.40 14.96 -8.91
N GLY A 387 -0.93 15.31 -7.74
CA GLY A 387 -0.19 15.17 -6.48
C GLY A 387 0.23 13.71 -6.20
N ASN A 388 -0.63 12.74 -6.49
CA ASN A 388 -0.29 11.31 -6.36
C ASN A 388 0.82 10.89 -7.33
N GLN A 389 0.75 11.31 -8.60
CA GLN A 389 1.77 11.02 -9.60
C GLN A 389 3.12 11.63 -9.21
N GLN A 390 3.12 12.89 -8.76
CA GLN A 390 4.33 13.60 -8.34
C GLN A 390 5.00 12.91 -7.15
N VAL A 391 4.23 12.48 -6.14
CA VAL A 391 4.77 11.70 -5.01
C VAL A 391 5.38 10.38 -5.50
N ALA A 392 4.69 9.64 -6.37
CA ALA A 392 5.20 8.37 -6.87
C ALA A 392 6.53 8.53 -7.64
N ILE A 393 6.62 9.55 -8.50
CA ILE A 393 7.83 9.85 -9.28
C ILE A 393 9.00 10.27 -8.38
N LEU A 394 8.77 11.16 -7.42
CA LEU A 394 9.83 11.60 -6.51
C LEU A 394 10.28 10.45 -5.60
N LEU A 395 9.33 9.68 -5.07
CA LEU A 395 9.62 8.54 -4.22
C LEU A 395 10.35 7.42 -4.97
N HIS A 396 10.06 7.22 -6.27
CA HIS A 396 10.76 6.27 -7.13
C HIS A 396 12.28 6.45 -7.03
N MET A 397 12.80 7.68 -7.06
CA MET A 397 14.25 7.93 -6.94
C MET A 397 14.82 7.41 -5.61
N HIS A 398 14.10 7.62 -4.50
CA HIS A 398 14.57 7.23 -3.17
C HIS A 398 14.53 5.74 -2.91
N VAL A 399 13.62 5.03 -3.57
CA VAL A 399 13.42 3.58 -3.36
C VAL A 399 13.99 2.73 -4.48
N CYS A 400 14.41 3.33 -5.59
CA CYS A 400 14.87 2.65 -6.80
C CYS A 400 15.88 1.56 -6.47
N ARG A 401 16.92 1.90 -5.72
CA ARG A 401 17.97 0.93 -5.38
C ARG A 401 17.40 -0.34 -4.73
N TYR A 402 16.31 -0.24 -3.97
CA TYR A 402 15.69 -1.36 -3.24
C TYR A 402 14.67 -2.17 -4.06
N LEU A 403 13.98 -1.53 -5.00
CA LEU A 403 12.89 -2.14 -5.76
C LEU A 403 13.24 -2.47 -7.22
N ALA A 404 14.21 -1.76 -7.81
CA ALA A 404 14.63 -2.01 -9.17
C ALA A 404 15.28 -3.40 -9.29
N ARG A 405 15.01 -4.05 -10.43
CA ARG A 405 15.65 -5.31 -10.80
C ARG A 405 17.14 -5.10 -11.06
N GLU A 406 17.47 -4.00 -11.73
CA GLU A 406 18.83 -3.59 -12.07
C GLU A 406 19.19 -2.36 -11.23
N ALA A 407 19.63 -2.61 -9.99
CA ALA A 407 19.94 -1.54 -9.03
C ALA A 407 21.07 -0.58 -9.51
N ASP A 408 21.88 -1.01 -10.49
CA ASP A 408 22.96 -0.23 -11.07
C ASP A 408 22.46 0.86 -12.04
N GLU A 409 21.22 0.75 -12.52
CA GLU A 409 20.55 1.80 -13.33
C GLU A 409 19.92 2.91 -12.47
N CYS A 410 19.88 2.72 -11.15
CA CYS A 410 19.32 3.71 -10.24
C CYS A 410 20.32 4.85 -9.99
N ALA A 411 19.85 6.09 -10.10
CA ALA A 411 20.61 7.26 -9.69
C ALA A 411 21.11 7.09 -8.24
N PHE A 412 22.42 7.27 -8.03
CA PHE A 412 23.03 7.13 -6.72
C PHE A 412 22.62 8.32 -5.83
N LEU A 413 21.65 8.10 -4.95
CA LEU A 413 21.35 9.06 -3.90
C LEU A 413 22.29 8.83 -2.70
N PRO A 414 23.14 9.82 -2.36
CA PRO A 414 24.05 9.70 -1.22
C PRO A 414 23.28 9.41 0.08
N PRO A 415 23.74 8.47 0.93
CA PRO A 415 23.12 8.18 2.23
C PRO A 415 22.94 9.41 3.14
N GLU A 416 23.76 10.44 2.93
CA GLU A 416 23.73 11.72 3.61
C GLU A 416 22.40 12.47 3.43
N ILE A 417 21.65 12.19 2.36
CA ILE A 417 20.30 12.73 2.13
C ILE A 417 19.34 12.30 3.25
N TYR A 418 19.51 11.09 3.78
CA TYR A 418 18.64 10.54 4.83
C TYR A 418 19.08 10.94 6.26
N LEU A 419 20.03 11.87 6.38
CA LEU A 419 20.47 12.50 7.63
C LEU A 419 19.79 13.86 7.89
N GLY A 420 18.77 14.24 7.12
CA GLY A 420 17.96 15.43 7.37
C GLY A 420 18.57 16.74 6.85
N ARG A 421 19.37 16.70 5.78
CA ARG A 421 19.73 17.91 5.02
C ARG A 421 18.69 18.16 3.93
N GLU A 422 18.22 19.40 3.82
CA GLU A 422 17.34 19.85 2.74
C GLU A 422 17.97 19.52 1.38
N VAL A 423 17.22 18.80 0.54
CA VAL A 423 17.62 18.52 -0.84
C VAL A 423 17.13 19.66 -1.71
N ASN A 424 18.06 20.39 -2.33
CA ASN A 424 17.71 21.35 -3.36
C ASN A 424 17.50 20.59 -4.68
N ASN A 425 16.25 20.28 -5.01
CA ASN A 425 15.87 19.42 -6.15
C ASN A 425 16.34 19.93 -7.53
N GLU A 426 16.78 21.19 -7.65
CA GLU A 426 17.32 21.74 -8.89
C GLU A 426 18.76 21.26 -9.19
N GLU A 427 19.56 20.89 -8.19
CA GLU A 427 20.97 20.49 -8.42
C GLU A 427 21.11 19.04 -8.91
N THR A 428 20.18 18.15 -8.55
CA THR A 428 20.17 16.75 -9.00
C THR A 428 19.64 16.59 -10.43
N TRP A 429 18.78 17.50 -10.89
CA TRP A 429 18.24 17.47 -12.26
C TRP A 429 19.30 17.81 -13.32
N VAL A 430 20.23 18.71 -13.00
CA VAL A 430 21.19 19.25 -13.98
C VAL A 430 22.45 18.39 -14.12
N ASN A 431 22.92 17.75 -13.05
CA ASN A 431 24.16 16.96 -13.11
C ASN A 431 24.00 15.60 -13.82
N GLY A 432 22.81 14.99 -13.78
CA GLY A 432 22.56 13.72 -14.49
C GLY A 432 22.37 13.87 -16.01
N LEU A 433 21.93 15.03 -16.48
CA LEU A 433 21.72 15.31 -17.92
C LEU A 433 22.99 15.85 -18.62
N LEU A 434 23.95 16.39 -17.86
CA LEU A 434 25.18 16.96 -18.42
C LEU A 434 26.35 15.98 -18.50
N GLU A 435 26.35 14.89 -17.73
CA GLU A 435 27.40 13.86 -17.86
C GLU A 435 27.20 12.96 -19.09
N ASP A 436 25.98 12.85 -19.62
CA ASP A 436 25.68 12.07 -20.84
C ASP A 436 25.80 12.88 -22.15
N SER A 437 26.27 14.13 -22.08
CA SER A 437 26.56 14.97 -23.25
C SER A 437 28.01 15.46 -23.34
N GLY A 438 28.89 14.98 -22.47
CA GLY A 438 30.32 15.27 -22.49
C GLY A 438 31.16 14.09 -22.98
N SER A 439 31.26 13.93 -24.30
CA SER A 439 32.28 13.08 -24.93
C SER A 439 33.70 13.61 -24.72
#